data_AF-F8P2G0-F1
#
_entry.id   AF-F8P2G0-F1
#
_cell.length_a   1.000
_cell.length_b   1.000
_cell.length_c   1.000
_cell.angle_alpha   90.00
_cell.angle_beta   90.00
_cell.angle_gamma   90.00
#
_symmetry.space_group_name_H-M   'P 1'
#
loop_
_entity.id
_entity.type
_entity.pdbx_description
1 polymer ?
#
loop_
_entity_poly.entity_id
_entity_poly.type
_entity_poly.pdbx_seq_one_letter_code
_entity_poly.pdbx_strand_id
1 'polypeptide(L)' 'MMLFPHVQEWAHAEIANVIGNDRLSGFEDRFSLPYVEAVVRESHRWHPVLPLGIAHAAVDDDVYEGLYIPKSATVIANV' A
#
# COMPACT_ATOMS: atom_id res chain seq x y z
N MET A 1 -7.61 6.41 -10.54
CA MET A 1 -8.99 6.74 -10.94
C MET A 1 -9.08 7.28 -12.37
N MET A 2 -8.45 8.39 -12.74
CA MET A 2 -8.56 8.94 -14.12
C MET A 2 -8.17 7.95 -15.23
N LEU A 3 -7.13 7.13 -15.01
CA LEU A 3 -6.69 6.09 -15.97
C LEU A 3 -7.58 4.83 -15.96
N PHE A 4 -8.39 4.65 -14.92
CA PHE A 4 -9.23 3.46 -14.70
C PHE A 4 -10.62 3.90 -14.20
N PRO A 5 -11.44 4.54 -15.04
CA PRO A 5 -12.72 5.12 -14.63
C PRO A 5 -13.71 4.07 -14.09
N HIS A 6 -13.71 2.85 -14.65
CA HIS A 6 -14.56 1.75 -14.18
C HIS A 6 -14.25 1.34 -12.72
N VAL A 7 -12.97 1.37 -12.31
CA VAL A 7 -12.58 1.11 -10.91
C VAL A 7 -13.14 2.20 -9.99
N GLN A 8 -13.15 3.45 -10.44
CA GLN A 8 -13.77 4.55 -9.70
C GLN A 8 -15.27 4.32 -9.55
N GLU A 9 -15.96 4.00 -10.65
CA GLU A 9 -17.40 3.74 -10.64
C GLU A 9 -17.77 2.62 -9.66
N TRP A 10 -17.04 1.51 -9.65
CA TRP A 10 -17.30 0.40 -8.73
C TRP A 10 -17.00 0.74 -7.27
N ALA A 11 -15.92 1.48 -7.00
CA ALA A 11 -15.62 1.96 -5.65
C ALA A 11 -16.71 2.92 -5.14
N HIS A 12 -17.20 3.83 -5.98
CA HIS A 12 -18.31 4.71 -5.64
C HIS A 12 -19.61 3.93 -5.42
N ALA A 13 -19.89 2.90 -6.23
CA ALA A 13 -21.07 2.06 -6.06
C ALA A 13 -21.04 1.29 -4.73
N GLU A 14 -19.88 0.75 -4.33
CA GLU A 14 -19.73 0.11 -3.01
C GLU A 14 -20.03 1.10 -1.88
N ILE A 15 -19.44 2.29 -1.91
CA ILE A 15 -19.67 3.34 -0.90
C ILE A 15 -21.16 3.71 -0.84
N ALA A 16 -21.79 3.97 -1.98
CA ALA A 16 -23.19 4.35 -2.04
C ALA A 16 -24.12 3.24 -1.51
N ASN A 17 -23.80 1.97 -1.77
CA ASN A 17 -24.60 0.83 -1.31
C ASN A 17 -24.44 0.55 0.20
N VAL A 18 -23.23 0.72 0.74
CA VAL A 18 -22.92 0.37 2.13
C VAL A 18 -23.22 1.53 3.09
N ILE A 19 -22.90 2.76 2.70
CA ILE A 19 -23.01 3.95 3.56
C ILE A 19 -24.28 4.75 3.25
N GLY A 20 -24.74 4.74 2.00
CA GLY A 20 -25.84 5.60 1.55
C GLY A 20 -25.40 7.04 1.32
N ASN A 21 -26.38 7.95 1.25
CA ASN A 21 -26.16 9.37 0.95
C ASN A 21 -26.43 10.32 2.14
N ASP A 22 -26.79 9.77 3.30
CA ASP A 22 -27.23 10.56 4.46
C ASP A 22 -26.06 11.04 5.32
N ARG A 23 -24.86 10.46 5.14
CA ARG A 23 -23.64 10.83 5.88
C ARG A 23 -22.38 10.56 5.07
N LEU A 24 -21.28 11.18 5.52
CA LEU A 24 -19.94 10.85 5.05
C LEU A 24 -19.43 9.56 5.69
N SER A 25 -18.43 8.95 5.06
CA SER A 25 -17.75 7.76 5.57
C SER A 25 -16.86 8.08 6.78
N GLY A 26 -16.79 7.12 7.71
CA GLY A 26 -15.89 7.13 8.86
C GLY A 26 -14.91 5.95 8.83
N PHE A 27 -14.02 5.88 9.82
CA PHE A 27 -13.05 4.77 9.92
C PHE A 27 -13.69 3.44 10.32
N GLU A 28 -14.81 3.50 11.04
CA GLU A 28 -15.64 2.37 11.42
C GLU A 28 -16.21 1.61 10.22
N ASP A 29 -16.40 2.29 9.08
CA ASP A 29 -16.95 1.71 7.86
C ASP A 29 -15.92 0.89 7.07
N ARG A 30 -14.62 1.00 7.39
CA ARG A 30 -13.53 0.45 6.57
C ARG A 30 -13.69 -1.04 6.30
N PHE A 31 -14.10 -1.82 7.30
CA PHE A 31 -14.29 -3.27 7.15
C PHE A 31 -15.49 -3.64 6.28
N SER A 32 -16.43 -2.71 6.10
CA SER A 32 -17.60 -2.87 5.25
C SER A 32 -17.36 -2.41 3.81
N LEU A 33 -16.17 -1.87 3.50
CA LEU A 33 -15.78 -1.38 2.16
C LEU A 33 -14.57 -2.16 1.59
N PRO A 34 -14.70 -3.48 1.37
CA PRO A 34 -13.59 -4.32 0.93
C PRO A 34 -13.04 -3.95 -0.47
N TYR A 35 -13.88 -3.47 -1.39
CA TYR A 35 -13.42 -3.07 -2.72
C TYR A 35 -12.62 -1.76 -2.66
N VAL A 36 -13.07 -0.77 -1.89
CA VAL A 36 -12.29 0.47 -1.65
C VAL A 36 -10.95 0.14 -0.99
N GLU A 37 -10.94 -0.75 0.01
CA GLU A 37 -9.69 -1.21 0.65
C GLU A 37 -8.76 -1.88 -0.38
N ALA A 38 -9.29 -2.72 -1.27
CA ALA A 38 -8.52 -3.36 -2.33
C ALA A 38 -7.94 -2.33 -3.31
N VAL A 39 -8.69 -1.30 -3.69
CA VAL A 39 -8.22 -0.21 -4.56
C VAL A 39 -7.05 0.54 -3.93
N VAL A 40 -7.13 0.85 -2.63
CA VAL A 40 -6.04 1.52 -1.90
C VAL A 40 -4.79 0.63 -1.90
N ARG A 41 -4.94 -0.65 -1.59
CA ARG A 41 -3.82 -1.62 -1.57
C ARG A 41 -3.18 -1.78 -2.94
N GLU A 42 -3.99 -1.92 -3.98
CA GLU A 42 -3.52 -2.11 -5.35
C GLU A 42 -2.79 -0.87 -5.87
N SER A 43 -3.27 0.32 -5.50
CA SER A 43 -2.58 1.57 -5.82
C SER A 43 -1.17 1.61 -5.22
N HIS A 44 -1.02 1.20 -3.95
CA HIS A 44 0.29 1.13 -3.29
C HIS A 44 1.17 -0.01 -3.81
N ARG A 45 0.57 -1.15 -4.20
CA ARG A 45 1.30 -2.27 -4.82
C ARG A 45 1.86 -1.87 -6.19
N TRP A 46 1.08 -1.14 -6.98
CA TRP A 46 1.48 -0.76 -8.33
C TRP A 46 2.45 0.42 -8.34
N HIS A 47 2.22 1.41 -7.47
CA HIS A 47 3.08 2.59 -7.33
C HIS A 47 3.32 2.87 -5.84
N PRO A 48 4.27 2.18 -5.22
CA PRO A 48 4.63 2.45 -3.84
C PRO A 48 5.15 3.87 -3.69
N VAL A 49 4.83 4.51 -2.55
CA VAL A 49 5.26 5.89 -2.26
C VAL A 49 6.78 5.98 -2.16
N LEU A 50 7.42 4.93 -1.61
CA LEU A 50 8.87 4.81 -1.46
C LEU A 50 9.34 3.53 -2.18
N PRO A 51 9.55 3.55 -3.51
CA PRO A 51 9.91 2.35 -4.28
C PRO A 51 11.26 1.75 -3.88
N LEU A 52 12.14 2.55 -3.26
CA LEU A 52 13.43 2.07 -2.73
C LEU A 52 13.47 2.05 -1.18
N GLY A 53 12.31 2.16 -0.54
CA GLY A 53 12.21 2.31 0.91
C GLY A 53 12.99 3.52 1.44
N ILE A 54 13.45 3.40 2.68
CA ILE A 54 14.42 4.30 3.31
C ILE A 54 15.73 3.53 3.40
N ALA A 55 16.88 4.18 3.19
CA ALA A 55 18.16 3.50 3.34
C ALA A 55 18.36 3.04 4.79
N HIS A 56 18.66 1.75 4.97
CA HIS A 56 19.06 1.16 6.26
C HIS A 56 20.58 0.95 6.30
N ALA A 57 21.11 0.70 7.49
CA ALA A 57 22.50 0.28 7.68
C ALA A 57 22.54 -1.02 8.48
N ALA A 58 23.40 -1.97 8.06
CA ALA A 58 23.64 -3.19 8.81
C ALA A 58 24.19 -2.87 10.21
N VAL A 59 23.55 -3.38 11.27
CA VAL A 59 23.97 -3.09 12.65
C VAL A 59 25.24 -3.86 13.02
N ASP A 60 25.41 -5.04 12.43
CA ASP A 60 26.59 -5.89 12.58
C ASP A 60 26.87 -6.62 11.26
N ASP A 61 27.97 -7.36 11.22
CA ASP A 61 28.29 -8.28 10.13
C ASP A 61 27.23 -9.39 10.02
N ASP A 62 26.83 -9.73 8.79
CA ASP A 62 25.84 -10.79 8.53
C ASP A 62 26.15 -11.57 7.24
N VAL A 63 25.51 -12.73 7.08
CA VAL A 63 25.54 -13.52 5.85
C VAL A 63 24.12 -13.85 5.41
N TYR A 64 23.67 -13.23 4.33
CA TYR A 64 22.34 -13.46 3.74
C TYR A 64 22.47 -14.23 2.42
N GLU A 65 21.78 -15.37 2.29
CA GLU A 65 21.86 -16.24 1.09
C GLU A 65 23.30 -16.57 0.65
N GLY A 66 24.23 -16.69 1.61
CA GLY A 66 25.64 -16.95 1.35
C GLY A 66 26.48 -15.73 0.96
N LEU A 67 25.87 -14.53 0.91
CA LEU A 67 26.55 -13.25 0.67
C LEU A 67 26.89 -12.59 2.00
N TYR A 68 28.17 -12.25 2.19
CA TYR A 68 28.61 -11.50 3.36
C TYR A 68 28.25 -10.01 3.24
N ILE A 69 27.59 -9.49 4.27
CA ILE A 69 27.18 -8.10 4.42
C ILE A 69 27.96 -7.53 5.61
N PRO A 70 28.87 -6.57 5.40
CA PRO A 70 29.64 -6.00 6.49
C PRO A 70 28.79 -5.04 7.33
N LYS A 71 29.16 -4.90 8.61
CA LYS A 71 28.63 -3.90 9.52
C LYS A 71 28.68 -2.51 8.88
N SER A 72 27.61 -1.75 9.09
CA SER A 72 27.38 -0.42 8.53
C SER A 72 27.23 -0.36 7.00
N ALA A 73 27.15 -1.49 6.30
CA ALA A 73 26.77 -1.50 4.90
C ALA A 73 25.38 -0.87 4.71
N THR A 74 25.26 0.00 3.71
CA THR A 74 23.97 0.57 3.30
C THR A 74 23.12 -0.51 2.63
N VAL A 75 21.90 -0.70 3.11
CA VAL A 75 20.91 -1.61 2.55
C VAL A 75 19.78 -0.79 1.94
N ILE A 76 19.54 -0.97 0.65
CA ILE A 76 18.44 -0.35 -0.09
C ILE A 76 17.42 -1.45 -0.41
N ALA A 77 16.21 -1.33 0.12
CA ALA A 77 15.13 -2.25 -0.20
C ALA A 77 14.57 -1.92 -1.58
N ASN A 78 14.36 -2.93 -2.43
CA ASN A 78 13.54 -2.78 -3.63
C ASN A 78 12.13 -3.21 -3.28
N VAL A 79 11.23 -2.25 -3.10
CA VAL A 79 9.86 -2.43 -2.61
C VAL A 79 8.92 -2.75 -3.77
#